data_AF-A0A523SET2-F1
#
_entry.id   AF-A0A523SET2-F1
#
_cell.length_a   1.000
_cell.length_b   1.000
_cell.length_c   1.000
_cell.angle_alpha   90.00
_cell.angle_beta   90.00
_cell.angle_gamma   90.00
#
_symmetry.space_group_name_H-M   'P 1'
#
loop_
_entity.id
_entity.type
_entity.pdbx_description
1 polymer ?
#
loop_
_entity_poly.entity_id
_entity_poly.type
_entity_poly.pdbx_seq_one_letter_code
_entity_poly.pdbx_strand_id
1 'polypeptide(L)' 'MNAFETIIYQKRDGVAYITLNRPQALNAVNIKMRDELYQVLPAIDDDPEVLLA' A
#
# COMPACT_ATOMS: atom_id res chain seq x y z
N MET A 1 -13.25 1.64 9.45
CA MET A 1 -11.93 2.15 9.88
C MET A 1 -10.94 1.78 8.81
N ASN A 2 -10.21 2.74 8.23
CA ASN A 2 -9.16 2.42 7.26
C ASN A 2 -7.96 1.83 8.02
N ALA A 3 -7.38 0.75 7.49
CA ALA A 3 -6.20 0.10 8.08
C ALA A 3 -4.95 1.00 8.03
N PHE A 4 -4.92 1.93 7.07
CA PHE A 4 -3.81 2.85 6.82
C PHE A 4 -4.32 4.29 6.68
N GLU A 5 -3.47 5.25 7.03
CA GLU A 5 -3.79 6.67 6.94
C GLU A 5 -3.23 7.29 5.66
N THR A 6 -2.01 6.88 5.26
CA THR A 6 -1.24 7.54 4.21
C THR A 6 -1.15 6.74 2.92
N ILE A 7 -1.64 5.50 2.91
CA ILE A 7 -1.77 4.66 1.72
C ILE A 7 -3.18 4.08 1.63
N ILE A 8 -3.59 3.70 0.42
CA ILE A 8 -4.78 2.89 0.15
C ILE A 8 -4.32 1.62 -0.53
N TYR A 9 -4.63 0.47 0.09
CA TYR A 9 -4.36 -0.85 -0.48
C TYR A 9 -5.65 -1.42 -1.10
N GLN A 10 -5.55 -1.92 -2.33
CA GLN A 10 -6.64 -2.61 -3.03
C GLN A 10 -6.07 -3.76 -3.84
N LYS A 11 -6.73 -4.91 -3.81
CA LYS A 11 -6.41 -6.05 -4.68
C LYS A 11 -7.51 -6.21 -5.72
N ARG A 12 -7.14 -6.28 -7.01
CA ARG A 12 -8.07 -6.46 -8.12
C ARG A 12 -7.42 -7.35 -9.18
N ASP A 13 -8.11 -8.41 -9.58
CA ASP A 13 -7.67 -9.35 -10.62
C ASP A 13 -6.25 -9.93 -10.38
N GLY A 14 -5.94 -10.23 -9.11
CA GLY A 14 -4.64 -10.72 -8.69
C GLY A 14 -3.52 -9.67 -8.67
N VAL A 15 -3.83 -8.39 -8.91
CA VAL A 15 -2.86 -7.29 -8.84
C VAL A 15 -3.08 -6.48 -7.57
N ALA A 16 -1.99 -6.28 -6.81
CA ALA A 16 -1.95 -5.42 -5.64
C ALA A 16 -1.72 -3.95 -6.05
N TYR A 17 -2.69 -3.09 -5.79
CA TYR A 17 -2.62 -1.65 -6.01
C TYR A 17 -2.36 -0.94 -4.68
N ILE A 18 -1.25 -0.20 -4.62
CA ILE A 18 -0.93 0.70 -3.51
C ILE A 18 -1.02 2.14 -4.02
N THR A 19 -2.02 2.89 -3.56
CA THR A 19 -2.14 4.32 -3.85
C THR A 19 -1.56 5.14 -2.72
N LEU A 20 -0.61 6.03 -3.03
CA LEU A 20 -0.15 7.02 -2.06
C LEU A 20 -1.27 8.03 -1.78
N ASN A 21 -1.66 8.16 -0.51
CA ASN A 21 -2.83 8.92 -0.08
C ASN A 21 -2.43 10.11 0.81
N ARG A 22 -1.52 10.96 0.31
CA ARG A 22 -1.15 12.24 0.95
C ARG A 22 -1.16 13.39 -0.07
N PRO A 23 -2.31 13.68 -0.71
CA PRO A 23 -2.42 14.72 -1.73
C PRO A 23 -2.03 16.12 -1.22
N GLN A 24 -2.28 16.42 0.06
CA GLN A 24 -1.91 17.68 0.72
C GLN A 24 -0.39 17.94 0.76
N ALA A 25 0.42 16.90 0.56
CA ALA A 25 1.87 16.98 0.52
C ALA A 25 2.44 16.48 -0.81
N LEU A 26 1.64 16.52 -1.90
CA LEU A 26 2.01 15.98 -3.21
C LEU A 26 2.51 14.53 -3.16
N ASN A 27 1.94 13.73 -2.24
CA ASN A 27 2.35 12.35 -1.95
C ASN A 27 3.82 12.19 -1.53
N ALA A 28 4.47 13.25 -1.05
CA ALA A 28 5.83 13.18 -0.51
C ALA A 28 5.89 12.15 0.63
N VAL A 29 6.87 11.25 0.59
CA VAL A 29 7.00 10.16 1.57
C VAL A 29 7.42 10.72 2.95
N ASN A 30 6.72 10.30 4.00
CA ASN A 30 7.13 10.53 5.39
C ASN A 30 7.37 9.20 6.12
N ILE A 31 7.79 9.30 7.38
CA ILE A 31 8.02 8.14 8.24
C ILE A 31 6.78 7.23 8.33
N LYS A 32 5.59 7.81 8.54
CA LYS A 32 4.35 7.03 8.63
C LYS A 32 4.06 6.24 7.36
N MET A 33 4.18 6.87 6.19
CA MET A 33 3.98 6.20 4.90
C MET A 33 5.01 5.11 4.65
N ARG A 34 6.28 5.35 5.01
CA ARG A 34 7.31 4.32 4.96
C ARG A 34 6.92 3.12 5.84
N ASP A 35 6.46 3.36 7.06
CA ASP A 35 6.11 2.30 8.00
C ASP A 35 4.87 1.52 7.53
N GLU A 36 3.85 2.20 7.00
CA GLU A 36 2.66 1.57 6.41
C GLU A 36 3.02 0.74 5.16
N LEU A 37 3.93 1.24 4.31
CA LEU A 37 4.46 0.47 3.18
C LEU A 37 5.25 -0.76 3.66
N TYR A 38 6.06 -0.62 4.71
CA TYR A 38 6.82 -1.72 5.29
C TYR A 38 5.92 -2.81 5.88
N GLN A 39 4.70 -2.46 6.29
CA GLN A 39 3.70 -3.43 6.75
C GLN A 39 2.99 -4.13 5.60
N VAL A 40 2.64 -3.41 4.53
CA VAL A 40 1.82 -3.97 3.43
C VAL A 40 2.65 -4.79 2.44
N LEU A 41 3.90 -4.40 2.17
CA LEU A 41 4.72 -5.06 1.15
C LEU A 41 5.00 -6.54 1.45
N PRO A 42 5.38 -6.95 2.68
CA PRO A 42 5.55 -8.36 3.00
C PRO A 42 4.23 -9.14 2.91
N ALA A 43 3.12 -8.52 3.34
CA ALA A 43 1.81 -9.16 3.27
C ALA A 43 1.35 -9.40 1.82
N ILE A 44 1.79 -8.57 0.87
CA ILE A 44 1.58 -8.77 -0.56
C ILE A 44 2.45 -9.91 -1.10
N ASP A 45 3.72 -9.96 -0.67
CA ASP A 45 4.67 -11.02 -1.07
C ASP A 45 4.23 -12.41 -0.59
N ASP A 46 3.61 -12.48 0.59
CA ASP A 46 3.04 -13.70 1.17
C ASP A 46 1.66 -14.08 0.61
N ASP A 47 1.00 -13.22 -0.19
CA ASP A 47 -0.35 -13.46 -0.71
C ASP A 47 -0.29 -14.27 -2.04
N PRO A 48 -0.65 -15.56 -2.04
CA PRO A 48 -0.50 -16.44 -3.20
C PRO A 48 -1.44 -16.09 -4.37
N GLU A 49 -2.45 -15.27 -4.12
CA GLU A 49 -3.35 -14.76 -5.15
C GLU A 49 -2.83 -13.46 -5.79
N VAL A 50 -1.77 -12.85 -5.24
CA VAL A 50 -1.10 -11.73 -5.91
C VAL A 50 -0.13 -12.27 -6.95
N LEU A 51 -0.30 -11.82 -8.19
CA LEU A 51 0.50 -12.20 -9.33
C LEU A 51 1.65 -11.19 -9.50
N LEU A 52 2.86 -11.71 -9.69
CA LEU A 52 3.99 -10.93 -10.18
C LEU A 52 3.75 -10.68 -11.68
N ALA A 53 3.52 -9.42 -12.05
CA ALA A 53 3.43 -8.98 -13.44
C ALA A 53 4.81 -8.65 -14.03
#